data_AF-A0A6L3AK55-F1
#
_entry.id   AF-A0A6L3AK55-F1
#
_cell.length_a   1.000
_cell.length_b   1.000
_cell.length_c   1.000
_cell.angle_alpha   90.00
_cell.angle_beta   90.00
_cell.angle_gamma   90.00
#
_symmetry.space_group_name_H-M   'P 1'
#
loop_
_entity.id
_entity.type
_entity.pdbx_description
1 polymer ?
#
loop_
_entity_poly.entity_id
_entity_poly.type
_entity_poly.pdbx_seq_one_letter_code
_entity_poly.pdbx_strand_id
1 'polypeptide(L)'
;MMPIRKQGIFVQDIGRETLLYSARERVFHVLNATAKFIWELCDGEHSIEDIEQAVRDNFSMTREYDIAGDVQRTLKFFISKGLLEN
;
A
#
# COMPACT_ATOMS: atom_id res chain seq x y z
N MET A 1 -6.74 -8.90 9.15
CA MET A 1 -6.06 -7.68 9.62
C MET A 1 -6.64 -6.52 8.83
N MET A 2 -6.85 -5.36 9.45
CA MET A 2 -7.38 -4.15 8.80
C MET A 2 -6.27 -3.09 8.87
N PRO A 3 -5.44 -2.95 7.83
CA PRO A 3 -4.27 -2.07 7.89
C PRO A 3 -4.70 -0.60 7.98
N ILE A 4 -4.09 0.15 8.89
CA ILE A 4 -4.34 1.59 9.06
C ILE A 4 -3.05 2.35 8.77
N ARG A 5 -3.11 3.38 7.91
CA ARG A 5 -1.98 4.29 7.69
C ARG A 5 -1.59 5.01 8.97
N LYS A 6 -0.29 5.03 9.24
CA LYS A 6 0.25 5.79 10.36
C LYS A 6 0.12 7.29 10.13
N GLN A 7 -0.20 8.02 11.18
CA GLN A 7 -0.23 9.47 11.14
C GLN A 7 1.17 10.07 10.94
N GLY A 8 1.23 11.23 10.28
CA GLY A 8 2.50 11.93 10.02
C GLY A 8 3.33 11.36 8.86
N ILE A 9 2.72 10.55 7.99
CA ILE A 9 3.26 10.19 6.68
C ILE A 9 2.76 11.22 5.66
N PHE A 10 3.68 11.97 5.05
CA PHE A 10 3.34 12.91 4.00
C PHE A 10 3.29 12.16 2.66
N VAL A 11 2.28 12.47 1.85
CA VAL A 11 2.05 11.82 0.55
C VAL A 11 2.14 12.87 -0.55
N GLN A 12 2.92 12.59 -1.59
CA GLN A 12 3.02 13.46 -2.76
C GLN A 12 3.06 12.64 -4.05
N ASP A 13 2.16 12.96 -4.98
CA ASP A 13 2.18 12.39 -6.32
C ASP A 13 3.19 13.13 -7.21
N ILE A 14 4.04 12.37 -7.90
CA ILE A 14 5.01 12.89 -8.87
C ILE A 14 4.93 12.04 -10.14
N GLY A 15 4.27 12.59 -11.17
CA GLY A 15 4.07 11.90 -12.42
C GLY A 15 3.21 10.64 -12.24
N ARG A 16 3.83 9.46 -12.37
CA ARG A 16 3.16 8.15 -12.22
C ARG A 16 3.50 7.43 -10.92
N GLU A 17 4.31 8.05 -10.07
CA GLU A 17 4.75 7.49 -8.81
C GLU A 17 4.22 8.32 -7.65
N THR A 18 4.13 7.69 -6.47
CA THR A 18 3.74 8.36 -5.24
C THR A 18 4.87 8.27 -4.23
N LEU A 19 5.29 9.42 -3.70
CA LEU A 19 6.24 9.50 -2.61
C LEU A 19 5.50 9.47 -1.26
N LEU A 20 5.94 8.56 -0.39
CA LEU A 20 5.63 8.59 1.03
C LEU A 20 6.85 9.10 1.79
N TYR A 21 6.70 10.16 2.57
CA TYR A 21 7.73 10.68 3.45
C TYR A 21 7.37 10.43 4.92
N SER A 22 8.19 9.60 5.59
CA SER A 22 8.08 9.37 7.03
C SER A 22 8.94 10.39 7.77
N ALA A 23 8.31 11.34 8.48
CA ALA A 23 9.05 12.33 9.26
C ALA A 23 9.84 11.70 10.43
N ARG A 24 9.37 10.57 10.97
CA ARG A 24 10.03 9.83 12.05
C ARG A 24 11.34 9.21 11.59
N GLU A 25 11.29 8.50 10.47
CA GLU A 25 12.46 7.77 9.93
C GLU A 25 13.29 8.66 8.98
N ARG A 26 12.80 9.87 8.65
CA ARG A 26 13.41 10.84 7.73
C ARG A 26 13.77 10.22 6.38
N VAL A 27 12.87 9.37 5.87
CA VAL A 27 13.08 8.60 4.64
C VAL A 27 11.91 8.76 3.68
N PHE A 28 12.21 8.70 2.39
CA PHE A 28 11.23 8.63 1.32
C PHE A 28 11.07 7.20 0.83
N HIS A 29 9.84 6.80 0.55
CA HIS A 29 9.50 5.58 -0.16
C HIS A 29 8.77 5.93 -1.44
N VAL A 30 9.12 5.28 -2.54
CA VAL A 30 8.47 5.47 -3.83
C VAL A 30 7.52 4.31 -4.06
N LEU A 31 6.27 4.61 -4.37
CA LEU A 31 5.24 3.64 -4.70
C LEU A 31 4.95 3.68 -6.20
N ASN A 32 4.85 2.49 -6.78
CA ASN A 32 4.21 2.32 -8.09
C ASN A 32 2.68 2.42 -7.95
N ALA A 33 1.96 2.37 -9.08
CA ALA A 33 0.51 2.51 -9.10
C ALA A 33 -0.24 1.47 -8.25
N THR A 34 0.20 0.21 -8.26
CA THR A 34 -0.44 -0.86 -7.48
C THR A 34 -0.19 -0.69 -5.98
N ALA A 35 1.03 -0.36 -5.58
CA ALA A 35 1.37 -0.11 -4.18
C ALA A 35 0.69 1.16 -3.64
N LYS A 36 0.52 2.20 -4.47
CA LYS A 36 -0.30 3.37 -4.13
C LYS A 36 -1.75 2.96 -3.86
N PHE A 37 -2.34 2.17 -4.75
CA PHE A 37 -3.72 1.72 -4.58
C PHE A 37 -3.90 0.90 -3.30
N ILE A 38 -2.97 -0.02 -3.01
CA ILE A 38 -2.96 -0.75 -1.73
C ILE A 38 -2.84 0.20 -0.54
N TRP A 39 -1.97 1.21 -0.62
CA TRP A 39 -1.80 2.23 0.41
C TRP A 39 -3.08 3.04 0.67
N GLU A 40 -3.83 3.38 -0.38
CA GLU A 40 -5.08 4.12 -0.26
C GLU A 40 -6.16 3.34 0.51
N LEU A 41 -6.16 2.01 0.37
CA LEU A 41 -7.06 1.09 1.08
C LEU A 41 -6.56 0.70 2.48
N CYS A 42 -5.39 1.18 2.91
CA CYS A 42 -4.93 1.02 4.29
C CYS A 42 -5.59 2.07 5.20
N ASP A 43 -6.91 1.99 5.35
CA ASP A 43 -7.74 2.95 6.08
C ASP A 43 -8.33 2.42 7.39
N GLY A 44 -8.11 1.14 7.70
CA GLY A 44 -8.72 0.47 8.86
C GLY A 44 -10.13 -0.04 8.64
N GLU A 45 -10.67 0.12 7.43
CA GLU A 45 -11.99 -0.35 7.03
C GLU A 45 -11.92 -1.52 6.04
N HIS A 46 -10.85 -1.59 5.24
CA HIS A 46 -10.65 -2.71 4.32
C HIS A 46 -9.82 -3.83 4.96
N SER A 47 -10.29 -5.07 4.84
CA SER A 47 -9.50 -6.25 5.19
C SER A 47 -8.44 -6.54 4.11
N ILE A 48 -7.49 -7.42 4.42
CA ILE A 48 -6.51 -7.88 3.41
C ILE A 48 -7.23 -8.50 2.22
N GLU A 49 -8.27 -9.29 2.47
CA GLU A 49 -9.09 -9.94 1.45
C GLU A 49 -9.82 -8.91 0.56
N ASP A 50 -10.35 -7.83 1.16
CA ASP A 50 -10.97 -6.73 0.43
C ASP A 50 -9.95 -6.01 -0.46
N ILE A 51 -8.74 -5.77 0.04
CA ILE A 51 -7.64 -5.15 -0.71
C ILE A 51 -7.24 -6.03 -1.90
N GLU A 52 -7.09 -7.34 -1.68
CA GLU A 52 -6.75 -8.29 -2.75
C GLU A 52 -7.82 -8.31 -3.84
N GLN A 53 -9.10 -8.31 -3.46
CA GLN A 53 -10.21 -8.26 -4.40
C GLN A 53 -10.24 -6.93 -5.18
N ALA A 54 -10.09 -5.80 -4.49
CA ALA A 54 -10.07 -4.48 -5.11
C ALA A 54 -8.90 -4.32 -6.11
N VAL A 55 -7.72 -4.85 -5.78
CA VAL A 55 -6.57 -4.86 -6.71
C VAL A 55 -6.88 -5.71 -7.94
N ARG A 56 -7.51 -6.86 -7.76
CA ARG A 56 -7.91 -7.74 -8.88
C ARG A 56 -8.92 -7.08 -9.80
N ASP A 57 -9.85 -6.31 -9.27
CA ASP A 57 -10.90 -5.66 -10.04
C ASP A 57 -10.40 -4.41 -10.78
N ASN A 58 -9.44 -3.69 -10.19
CA ASN A 58 -8.96 -2.42 -10.74
C ASN A 58 -7.72 -2.56 -11.65
N PHE A 59 -6.98 -3.67 -11.57
CA PHE A 59 -5.83 -3.94 -12.41
C PHE A 59 -6.08 -5.13 -13.33
N SER A 60 -6.07 -4.91 -14.64
CA SER A 60 -6.20 -5.97 -15.66
C SER A 60 -4.94 -6.84 -15.72
N MET A 61 -4.76 -7.72 -14.73
CA MET A 61 -3.68 -8.69 -14.66
C MET A 61 -4.15 -10.06 -15.18
N THR A 62 -3.22 -10.87 -15.70
CA THR A 62 -3.56 -12.24 -16.14
C THR A 62 -4.01 -13.08 -14.95
N ARG A 63 -4.86 -14.09 -15.18
CA ARG A 63 -5.38 -14.98 -14.11
C ARG A 63 -4.27 -15.72 -13.35
N GLU A 64 -3.11 -15.86 -13.96
CA GLU A 64 -1.92 -16.53 -13.42
C GLU A 64 -1.07 -15.61 -12.52
N TYR A 65 -1.37 -14.31 -12.48
CA TYR A 65 -0.61 -13.35 -11.69
C TYR A 65 -0.94 -13.46 -10.20
N ASP A 66 0.11 -13.54 -9.37
CA ASP A 66 0.01 -13.68 -7.91
C ASP A 66 -0.28 -12.33 -7.22
N ILE A 67 -1.53 -11.87 -7.34
CA ILE A 67 -2.01 -10.63 -6.70
C ILE A 67 -1.91 -10.74 -5.17
N ALA A 68 -2.28 -11.89 -4.61
CA ALA A 68 -2.22 -12.10 -3.17
C ALA A 68 -0.78 -11.93 -2.65
N GLY A 69 0.20 -12.53 -3.33
CA GLY A 69 1.60 -12.36 -2.98
C GLY A 69 2.07 -10.90 -3.07
N ASP A 70 1.62 -10.14 -4.06
CA ASP A 70 1.95 -8.72 -4.19
C ASP A 70 1.37 -7.86 -3.06
N VAL A 71 0.10 -8.08 -2.72
CA VAL A 71 -0.55 -7.39 -1.60
C VAL A 71 0.18 -7.73 -0.30
N GLN A 72 0.43 -9.01 -0.04
CA GLN A 72 1.15 -9.48 1.15
C GLN A 72 2.56 -8.90 1.25
N ARG A 73 3.32 -8.88 0.15
CA ARG A 73 4.67 -8.26 0.12
C ARG A 73 4.62 -6.77 0.39
N THR A 74 3.65 -6.07 -0.18
CA THR A 74 3.47 -4.62 -0.02
C THR A 74 3.09 -4.26 1.42
N LEU A 75 2.12 -4.96 2.01
CA LEU A 75 1.72 -4.76 3.40
C LEU A 75 2.86 -5.08 4.37
N LYS A 76 3.59 -6.19 4.16
CA LYS A 76 4.79 -6.52 4.95
C LYS A 76 5.85 -5.42 4.84
N PHE A 77 6.05 -4.87 3.65
CA PHE A 77 6.96 -3.73 3.48
C PHE A 77 6.49 -2.53 4.30
N PHE A 78 5.23 -2.12 4.21
CA PHE A 78 4.70 -0.99 4.98
C PHE A 78 4.83 -1.20 6.50
N ILE A 79 4.52 -2.40 7.00
CA ILE A 79 4.72 -2.77 8.41
C ILE A 79 6.20 -2.67 8.79
N SER A 80 7.10 -3.26 8.00
CA SER A 80 8.54 -3.24 8.27
C SER A 80 9.17 -1.85 8.28
N LYS A 81 8.53 -0.88 7.61
CA LYS A 81 8.94 0.52 7.55
C LYS A 81 8.20 1.41 8.56
N GLY A 82 7.31 0.83 9.36
CA GLY A 82 6.51 1.55 10.36
C GLY A 82 5.58 2.58 9.74
N LEU A 83 5.07 2.31 8.52
CA LEU A 83 4.15 3.19 7.79
C LEU A 83 2.69 2.93 8.13
N LEU A 84 2.39 1.82 8.82
CA LEU A 84 1.06 1.45 9.30
C LEU A 84 1.01 1.46 10.84
N GLU A 85 -0.19 1.62 11.38
CA GLU A 85 -0.57 1.44 12.78
C GLU A 85 -1.32 0.10 12.92
N ASN A 86 -0.80 -0.76 13.82
CA ASN A 86 -1.25 -2.12 14.13
C ASN A 86 -1.11 -3.18 13.04
#